data_AF-A0A949CKE9-F1
#
_entry.id   AF-A0A949CKE9-F1
#
_cell.length_a   1.000
_cell.length_b   1.000
_cell.length_c   1.000
_cell.angle_alpha   90.00
_cell.angle_beta   90.00
_cell.angle_gamma   90.00
#
_symmetry.space_group_name_H-M   'P 1'
#
loop_
_entity.id
_entity.type
_entity.pdbx_description
1 polymer ?
#
loop_
_entity_poly.entity_id
_entity_poly.type
_entity_poly.pdbx_seq_one_letter_code
_entity_poly.pdbx_strand_id
1 'polypeptide(L)'
;MMRKHLFFAWVVCLAISLGPRAQAGLPDEIKPLIEAHQGEVAVAIKNLDTGELFLHREKEVMPTASLIKFPVLIELYRQVEAGNVQLDKSIRLQEADRVPGSGILTDHFQPGTQIPVETAARLMIRYSDNTATNLVVDQIGLGSVAKTMSEMGFPETQLHAKVFRRETSIAPERSQKFGLGSTTALDMLQLLELLSTKKLVSVQASEKMLEHLAACDDDTKLRRSLPKSVKSYNKTGAVSDVRTDAGLFKTPKGMLAMVVLTAKNKDTRWTEDNAGELLCSKIGKAAYDWFNPPGVGSPVAPSVLKVGSNGEIVEALQRGLNSKLKPSPNLTVDGDFGSMTESAVKTFQTEAGLESTGKVDSATWAALGPIRIGNPEENELKPLTAKKELDRIDGRPFVSAKAWVIVDATTGKMIDGEKATQKLDFASTTKMMTAWLVAKEAEKNPAVLDEVITYSRRADETVGSTSDVRAGESVTVREALYGLMLPSGNDASVAFAEHFGERLKEPGGASNDPLAMFVETMNAEAKRMGMLDTVFRNPHGLTHPEHKSTCIDLAILARHVLSSPLLQNIVSTREYTGQLKSVSGYTRSITWRNTNQLLDIDGYIGVKTGT
;
A
#
# COMPACT_ATOMS: atom_id res chain seq x y z
N MET A 1 43.75 -23.01 -78.53
CA MET A 1 45.15 -22.66 -78.22
C MET A 1 45.12 -21.51 -77.22
N MET A 2 45.69 -21.71 -76.01
CA MET A 2 46.36 -20.74 -75.10
C MET A 2 45.85 -19.28 -75.00
N ARG A 3 45.86 -18.57 -73.87
CA ARG A 3 46.24 -18.77 -72.45
C ARG A 3 45.80 -17.49 -71.71
N LYS A 4 45.37 -17.66 -70.45
CA LYS A 4 45.64 -16.83 -69.24
C LYS A 4 45.32 -15.33 -69.26
N HIS A 5 44.38 -14.93 -68.39
CA HIS A 5 44.59 -13.83 -67.45
C HIS A 5 44.14 -14.23 -66.04
N LEU A 6 45.05 -14.06 -65.07
CA LEU A 6 44.81 -14.20 -63.63
C LEU A 6 43.96 -13.03 -63.13
N PHE A 7 43.01 -13.30 -62.22
CA PHE A 7 42.49 -12.30 -61.29
C PHE A 7 42.49 -12.88 -59.86
N PHE A 8 43.16 -12.16 -58.97
CA PHE A 8 43.31 -12.43 -57.55
C PHE A 8 42.01 -12.08 -56.82
N ALA A 9 41.50 -12.99 -55.99
CA ALA A 9 40.43 -12.71 -55.04
C ALA A 9 41.04 -12.18 -53.73
N TRP A 10 40.59 -11.01 -53.28
CA TRP A 10 40.80 -10.53 -51.91
C TRP A 10 39.43 -10.53 -51.21
N VAL A 11 39.32 -11.33 -50.16
CA VAL A 11 38.18 -11.37 -49.25
C VAL A 11 38.27 -10.15 -48.33
N VAL A 12 37.29 -9.25 -48.41
CA VAL A 12 37.09 -8.17 -47.44
C VAL A 12 35.95 -8.60 -46.50
N CYS A 13 36.31 -8.92 -45.25
CA CYS A 13 35.34 -9.06 -44.17
C CYS A 13 34.80 -7.66 -43.78
N LEU A 14 33.53 -7.39 -44.06
CA LEU A 14 32.82 -6.24 -43.50
C LEU A 14 32.43 -6.54 -42.06
N ALA A 15 33.08 -5.87 -41.11
CA ALA A 15 32.59 -5.79 -39.73
C ALA A 15 31.39 -4.84 -39.69
N ILE A 16 30.21 -5.36 -39.33
CA ILE A 16 29.03 -4.54 -39.03
C ILE A 16 29.21 -3.97 -37.63
N SER A 17 29.44 -2.66 -37.54
CA SER A 17 29.36 -1.93 -36.27
C SER A 17 27.88 -1.78 -35.88
N LEU A 18 27.47 -2.50 -34.84
CA LEU A 18 26.22 -2.22 -34.14
C LEU A 18 26.41 -0.92 -33.36
N GLY A 19 25.74 0.15 -33.80
CA GLY A 19 25.66 1.40 -33.03
C GLY A 19 24.97 1.20 -31.68
N PRO A 20 25.21 2.08 -30.70
CA PRO A 20 24.63 1.95 -29.36
C PRO A 20 23.10 1.99 -29.42
N ARG A 21 22.47 1.01 -28.77
CA ARG A 21 21.02 0.91 -28.56
C ARG A 21 20.53 2.16 -27.82
N ALA A 22 19.53 2.86 -28.36
CA ALA A 22 18.93 4.02 -27.71
C ALA A 22 18.43 3.65 -26.30
N GLN A 23 18.76 4.47 -25.31
CA GLN A 23 18.34 4.30 -23.93
C GLN A 23 16.83 4.58 -23.82
N ALA A 24 16.07 3.69 -23.19
CA ALA A 24 14.63 3.83 -23.02
C ALA A 24 14.29 5.11 -22.22
N GLY A 25 13.22 5.81 -22.61
CA GLY A 25 12.77 7.06 -22.00
C GLY A 25 11.49 6.92 -21.16
N LEU A 26 11.13 7.93 -20.37
CA LEU A 26 9.82 8.01 -19.68
C LEU A 26 8.61 7.67 -20.58
N PRO A 27 8.58 8.07 -21.88
CA PRO A 27 7.52 7.65 -22.78
C PRO A 27 7.38 6.14 -22.97
N ASP A 28 8.47 5.39 -22.91
CA ASP A 28 8.48 3.93 -23.12
C ASP A 28 7.86 3.19 -21.91
N GLU A 29 7.81 3.83 -20.74
CA GLU A 29 7.16 3.29 -19.54
C GLU A 29 5.68 3.68 -19.46
N ILE A 30 5.34 4.94 -19.80
CA ILE A 30 3.98 5.47 -19.62
C ILE A 30 3.06 5.12 -20.80
N LYS A 31 3.52 5.18 -22.05
CA LYS A 31 2.64 4.95 -23.21
C LYS A 31 1.97 3.56 -23.21
N PRO A 32 2.67 2.45 -22.88
CA PRO A 32 2.03 1.14 -22.82
C PRO A 32 0.91 1.07 -21.76
N LEU A 33 1.07 1.79 -20.64
CA LEU A 33 0.03 1.86 -19.59
C LEU A 33 -1.22 2.58 -20.10
N ILE A 34 -1.03 3.68 -20.83
CA ILE A 34 -2.12 4.45 -21.45
C ILE A 34 -2.83 3.60 -22.51
N GLU A 35 -2.08 2.93 -23.39
CA GLU A 35 -2.63 2.11 -24.47
C GLU A 35 -3.40 0.89 -23.96
N ALA A 36 -2.99 0.32 -22.83
CA ALA A 36 -3.67 -0.79 -22.18
C ALA A 36 -4.98 -0.38 -21.48
N HIS A 37 -5.16 0.91 -21.18
CA HIS A 37 -6.32 1.40 -20.44
C HIS A 37 -7.56 1.51 -21.33
N GLN A 38 -8.69 1.00 -20.85
CA GLN A 38 -9.97 1.08 -21.58
C GLN A 38 -10.73 2.36 -21.18
N GLY A 39 -10.30 3.48 -21.75
CA GLY A 39 -10.88 4.82 -21.53
C GLY A 39 -10.05 5.91 -22.22
N GLU A 40 -10.49 7.16 -22.09
CA GLU A 40 -9.70 8.34 -22.48
C GLU A 40 -8.72 8.69 -21.37
N VAL A 41 -7.49 9.06 -21.73
CA VAL A 41 -6.43 9.41 -20.79
C VAL A 41 -5.71 10.66 -21.28
N ALA A 42 -5.50 11.62 -20.38
CA ALA A 42 -4.62 12.76 -20.57
C ALA A 42 -3.60 12.83 -19.41
N VAL A 43 -2.33 13.09 -19.74
CA VAL A 43 -1.23 13.08 -18.78
C VAL A 43 -0.33 14.29 -19.01
N ALA A 44 0.06 14.95 -17.93
CA ALA A 44 1.10 15.97 -17.94
C ALA A 44 1.99 15.79 -16.71
N ILE A 45 3.28 15.58 -16.92
CA ILE A 45 4.25 15.34 -15.85
C ILE A 45 5.48 16.21 -16.10
N LYS A 46 5.92 16.94 -15.07
CA LYS A 46 7.11 17.78 -15.15
C LYS A 46 7.98 17.60 -13.92
N ASN A 47 9.28 17.43 -14.13
CA ASN A 47 10.25 17.70 -13.08
C ASN A 47 10.50 19.21 -13.05
N LEU A 48 10.14 19.87 -11.95
CA LEU A 48 10.17 21.32 -11.84
C LEU A 48 11.58 21.89 -11.69
N ASP A 49 12.53 21.05 -11.27
CA ASP A 49 13.93 21.44 -11.10
C ASP A 49 14.71 21.33 -12.43
N THR A 50 14.46 20.26 -13.21
CA THR A 50 15.16 20.05 -14.49
C THR A 50 14.40 20.63 -15.69
N GLY A 51 13.10 20.85 -15.56
CA GLY A 51 12.21 21.25 -16.65
C GLY A 51 11.82 20.12 -17.60
N GLU A 52 12.30 18.89 -17.36
CA GLU A 52 11.96 17.73 -18.18
C GLU A 52 10.46 17.41 -18.07
N LEU A 53 9.85 17.08 -19.21
CA LEU A 53 8.41 17.14 -19.42
C LEU A 53 7.93 15.92 -20.23
N PHE A 54 6.85 15.30 -19.76
CA PHE A 54 6.08 14.31 -20.49
C PHE A 54 4.64 14.80 -20.64
N LEU A 55 4.13 14.77 -21.88
CA LEU A 55 2.78 15.19 -22.23
C LEU A 55 2.10 14.10 -23.08
N HIS A 56 0.84 13.83 -22.78
CA HIS A 56 -0.03 12.99 -23.58
C HIS A 56 -1.44 13.58 -23.57
N ARG A 57 -1.94 14.00 -24.74
CA ARG A 57 -3.28 14.62 -24.91
C ARG A 57 -3.51 15.75 -23.89
N GLU A 58 -2.45 16.52 -23.61
CA GLU A 58 -2.41 17.43 -22.47
C GLU A 58 -3.38 18.61 -22.59
N LYS A 59 -3.72 18.99 -23.83
CA LYS A 59 -4.68 20.05 -24.17
C LYS A 59 -6.11 19.55 -24.32
N GLU A 60 -6.33 18.26 -24.15
CA GLU A 60 -7.68 17.72 -24.25
C GLU A 60 -8.51 18.09 -23.04
N VAL A 61 -9.73 18.57 -23.30
CA VAL A 61 -10.68 18.94 -22.26
C VAL A 61 -11.30 17.68 -21.67
N MET A 62 -11.05 17.46 -20.38
CA MET A 62 -11.45 16.27 -19.65
C MET A 62 -12.35 16.65 -18.46
N PRO A 63 -13.27 15.76 -18.04
CA PRO A 63 -14.02 15.94 -16.80
C PRO A 63 -13.08 15.90 -15.59
N THR A 64 -13.33 16.76 -14.62
CA THR A 64 -12.49 16.88 -13.41
C THR A 64 -12.97 16.01 -12.24
N ALA A 65 -14.25 15.64 -12.21
CA ALA A 65 -14.89 15.18 -10.98
C ALA A 65 -14.52 16.12 -9.80
N SER A 66 -14.11 15.58 -8.65
CA SER A 66 -13.70 16.39 -7.49
C SER A 66 -12.36 17.11 -7.62
N LEU A 67 -11.57 16.90 -8.69
CA LEU A 67 -10.32 17.65 -8.90
C LEU A 67 -10.57 19.16 -9.06
N ILE A 68 -11.76 19.57 -9.52
CA ILE A 68 -12.16 20.99 -9.64
C ILE A 68 -12.08 21.76 -8.31
N LYS A 69 -12.06 21.06 -7.18
CA LYS A 69 -11.93 21.66 -5.85
C LYS A 69 -10.56 22.33 -5.65
N PHE A 70 -9.54 21.98 -6.44
CA PHE A 70 -8.28 22.71 -6.47
C PHE A 70 -8.47 24.13 -7.06
N PRO A 71 -9.03 24.32 -8.27
CA PRO A 71 -9.44 25.65 -8.75
C PRO A 71 -10.39 26.42 -7.81
N VAL A 72 -11.32 25.75 -7.13
CA VAL A 72 -12.17 26.39 -6.10
C VAL A 72 -11.32 26.94 -4.95
N LEU A 73 -10.32 26.19 -4.49
CA LEU A 73 -9.39 26.61 -3.45
C LEU A 73 -8.56 27.83 -3.89
N ILE A 74 -8.11 27.86 -5.15
CA ILE A 74 -7.38 29.01 -5.72
C ILE A 74 -8.23 30.27 -5.65
N GLU A 75 -9.48 30.18 -6.12
CA GLU A 75 -10.38 31.34 -6.10
C GLU A 75 -10.72 31.79 -4.68
N LEU A 76 -10.91 30.85 -3.75
CA LEU A 76 -11.08 31.18 -2.34
C LEU A 76 -9.93 32.04 -1.83
N TYR A 77 -8.69 31.60 -2.02
CA TYR A 77 -7.54 32.35 -1.52
C TYR A 77 -7.31 33.67 -2.25
N ARG A 78 -7.65 33.77 -3.54
CA ARG A 78 -7.63 35.05 -4.27
C ARG A 78 -8.61 36.04 -3.67
N GLN A 79 -9.82 35.59 -3.29
CA GLN A 79 -10.80 36.45 -2.65
C GLN A 79 -10.44 36.80 -1.20
N VAL A 80 -9.78 35.89 -0.47
CA VAL A 80 -9.23 36.17 0.86
C VAL A 80 -8.19 37.28 0.79
N GLU A 81 -7.27 37.21 -0.16
CA GLU A 81 -6.25 38.24 -0.37
C GLU A 81 -6.86 39.59 -0.81
N ALA A 82 -7.91 39.55 -1.63
CA ALA A 82 -8.67 40.75 -2.01
C ALA A 82 -9.55 41.31 -0.88
N GLY A 83 -9.63 40.64 0.28
CA GLY A 83 -10.47 41.04 1.41
C GLY A 83 -11.97 40.78 1.22
N ASN A 84 -12.36 40.04 0.19
CA ASN A 84 -13.76 39.71 -0.11
C ASN A 84 -14.29 38.53 0.72
N VAL A 85 -13.40 37.64 1.18
CA VAL A 85 -13.73 36.49 2.03
C VAL A 85 -12.83 36.49 3.27
N GLN A 86 -13.41 36.20 4.43
CA GLN A 86 -12.68 36.05 5.69
C GLN A 86 -12.64 34.56 6.07
N LEU A 87 -11.46 34.02 6.37
CA LEU A 87 -11.26 32.59 6.63
C LEU A 87 -11.88 32.11 7.95
N ASP A 88 -11.90 32.98 8.96
CA ASP A 88 -12.46 32.75 10.29
C ASP A 88 -13.97 33.01 10.37
N LYS A 89 -14.58 33.57 9.31
CA LYS A 89 -16.02 33.75 9.22
C LYS A 89 -16.72 32.41 9.40
N SER A 90 -17.56 32.34 10.41
CA SER A 90 -18.40 31.17 10.69
C SER A 90 -19.51 31.04 9.65
N ILE A 91 -19.57 29.88 8.99
CA ILE A 91 -20.67 29.45 8.12
C ILE A 91 -21.55 28.50 8.92
N ARG A 92 -22.86 28.73 8.89
CA ARG A 92 -23.84 27.83 9.51
C ARG A 92 -24.27 26.77 8.50
N LEU A 93 -23.98 25.51 8.78
CA LEU A 93 -24.48 24.36 8.01
C LEU A 93 -26.01 24.29 8.13
N GLN A 94 -26.74 24.38 7.03
CA GLN A 94 -28.19 24.19 6.99
C GLN A 94 -28.55 22.82 6.44
N GLU A 95 -29.77 22.37 6.69
CA GLU A 95 -30.27 21.10 6.14
C GLU A 95 -30.26 21.12 4.60
N ALA A 96 -30.57 22.27 3.99
CA ALA A 96 -30.57 22.45 2.54
C ALA A 96 -29.17 22.36 1.89
N ASP A 97 -28.10 22.59 2.66
CA ASP A 97 -26.72 22.55 2.16
C ASP A 97 -26.21 21.11 1.97
N ARG A 98 -26.82 20.16 2.69
CA ARG A 98 -26.40 18.76 2.73
C ARG A 98 -26.62 18.07 1.39
N VAL A 99 -25.55 17.45 0.91
CA VAL A 99 -25.54 16.66 -0.32
C VAL A 99 -24.84 15.32 -0.08
N PRO A 100 -25.22 14.26 -0.83
CA PRO A 100 -24.66 12.92 -0.64
C PRO A 100 -23.22 12.81 -1.20
N GLY A 101 -22.65 11.61 -1.12
CA GLY A 101 -21.33 11.27 -1.64
C GLY A 101 -20.21 11.49 -0.62
N SER A 102 -18.98 11.74 -1.10
CA SER A 102 -17.81 11.93 -0.24
C SER A 102 -17.95 13.13 0.70
N GLY A 103 -17.55 12.96 1.95
CA GLY A 103 -17.52 14.01 2.96
C GLY A 103 -17.82 13.47 4.35
N ILE A 104 -17.72 14.34 5.35
CA ILE A 104 -18.12 14.04 6.73
C ILE A 104 -19.23 14.96 7.24
N LEU A 105 -19.45 16.13 6.62
CA LEU A 105 -20.42 17.12 7.12
C LEU A 105 -21.87 16.63 7.04
N THR A 106 -22.21 15.87 6.00
CA THR A 106 -23.57 15.35 5.80
C THR A 106 -23.91 14.31 6.87
N ASP A 107 -22.99 13.36 7.13
CA ASP A 107 -23.27 12.17 7.92
C ASP A 107 -22.94 12.32 9.41
N HIS A 108 -22.03 13.24 9.78
CA HIS A 108 -21.51 13.32 11.16
C HIS A 108 -21.84 14.61 11.92
N PHE A 109 -22.32 15.65 11.24
CA PHE A 109 -22.65 16.92 11.89
C PHE A 109 -24.17 17.11 11.94
N GLN A 110 -24.67 18.18 12.56
CA GLN A 110 -26.10 18.51 12.61
C GLN A 110 -26.37 19.85 11.92
N PRO A 111 -27.56 20.08 11.36
CA PRO A 111 -27.95 21.42 10.91
C PRO A 111 -27.85 22.41 12.08
N GLY A 112 -27.25 23.56 11.80
CA GLY A 112 -26.92 24.58 12.79
C GLY A 112 -25.48 24.54 13.28
N THR A 113 -24.70 23.49 12.98
CA THR A 113 -23.25 23.49 13.21
C THR A 113 -22.62 24.70 12.53
N GLN A 114 -21.76 25.40 13.28
CA GLN A 114 -21.00 26.55 12.82
C GLN A 114 -19.57 26.13 12.52
N ILE A 115 -19.11 26.35 11.29
CA ILE A 115 -17.75 26.01 10.85
C ILE A 115 -17.08 27.21 10.17
N PRO A 116 -15.82 27.54 10.49
CA PRO A 116 -15.07 28.56 9.76
C PRO A 116 -14.92 28.21 8.28
N VAL A 117 -14.83 29.23 7.40
CA VAL A 117 -14.56 29.03 5.95
C VAL A 117 -13.29 28.20 5.73
N GLU A 118 -12.23 28.44 6.50
CA GLU A 118 -10.98 27.67 6.44
C GLU A 118 -11.20 26.18 6.74
N THR A 119 -12.08 25.88 7.71
CA THR A 119 -12.44 24.50 8.04
C THR A 119 -13.22 23.85 6.90
N ALA A 120 -14.18 24.56 6.30
CA ALA A 120 -14.89 24.07 5.13
C ALA A 120 -13.93 23.80 3.96
N ALA A 121 -12.97 24.69 3.70
CA ALA A 121 -11.92 24.49 2.70
C ALA A 121 -11.03 23.28 3.02
N ARG A 122 -10.69 23.06 4.30
CA ARG A 122 -9.96 21.87 4.76
C ARG A 122 -10.71 20.58 4.47
N LEU A 123 -12.00 20.51 4.79
CA LEU A 123 -12.83 19.32 4.55
C LEU A 123 -13.05 19.08 3.05
N MET A 124 -13.24 20.15 2.27
CA MET A 124 -13.35 20.10 0.80
C MET A 124 -12.14 19.43 0.15
N ILE A 125 -10.93 19.68 0.67
CA ILE A 125 -9.71 19.08 0.12
C ILE A 125 -9.40 17.72 0.76
N ARG A 126 -9.41 17.62 2.09
CA ARG A 126 -9.01 16.42 2.84
C ARG A 126 -9.89 15.21 2.53
N TYR A 127 -11.20 15.36 2.72
CA TYR A 127 -12.17 14.27 2.54
C TYR A 127 -12.95 14.39 1.23
N SER A 128 -12.57 15.35 0.37
CA SER A 128 -13.33 15.65 -0.84
C SER A 128 -14.80 15.97 -0.52
N ASP A 129 -15.06 16.65 0.61
CA ASP A 129 -16.42 16.82 1.14
C ASP A 129 -17.31 17.65 0.22
N ASN A 130 -18.39 17.06 -0.28
CA ASN A 130 -19.30 17.69 -1.25
C ASN A 130 -20.13 18.82 -0.64
N THR A 131 -20.56 18.67 0.61
CA THR A 131 -21.29 19.71 1.36
C THR A 131 -20.37 20.88 1.64
N ALA A 132 -19.16 20.62 2.14
CA ALA A 132 -18.15 21.65 2.38
C ALA A 132 -17.78 22.39 1.09
N THR A 133 -17.72 21.68 -0.05
CA THR A 133 -17.49 22.29 -1.36
C THR A 133 -18.56 23.32 -1.68
N ASN A 134 -19.84 22.98 -1.52
CA ASN A 134 -20.94 23.92 -1.79
C ASN A 134 -20.90 25.12 -0.84
N LEU A 135 -20.60 24.91 0.45
CA LEU A 135 -20.46 26.00 1.42
C LEU A 135 -19.32 26.97 1.05
N VAL A 136 -18.19 26.46 0.56
CA VAL A 136 -17.08 27.29 0.05
C VAL A 136 -17.50 28.03 -1.21
N VAL A 137 -18.14 27.34 -2.16
CA VAL A 137 -18.66 27.93 -3.41
C VAL A 137 -19.65 29.07 -3.12
N ASP A 138 -20.45 28.95 -2.07
CA ASP A 138 -21.37 30.01 -1.63
C ASP A 138 -20.66 31.25 -1.09
N GLN A 139 -19.45 31.13 -0.53
CA GLN A 139 -18.68 32.30 -0.11
C GLN A 139 -18.05 33.03 -1.29
N ILE A 140 -17.59 32.30 -2.32
CA ILE A 140 -16.83 32.87 -3.43
C ILE A 140 -17.70 33.20 -4.66
N GLY A 141 -18.90 32.63 -4.76
CA GLY A 141 -19.76 32.70 -5.93
C GLY A 141 -19.39 31.68 -7.02
N LEU A 142 -20.39 30.96 -7.53
CA LEU A 142 -20.21 29.86 -8.49
C LEU A 142 -19.47 30.28 -9.77
N GLY A 143 -19.82 31.44 -10.35
CA GLY A 143 -19.20 31.95 -11.58
C GLY A 143 -17.76 32.44 -11.44
N SER A 144 -17.32 32.70 -10.20
CA SER A 144 -16.03 33.32 -9.94
C SER A 144 -14.87 32.39 -10.30
N VAL A 145 -15.02 31.07 -10.13
CA VAL A 145 -13.98 30.09 -10.47
C VAL A 145 -13.67 30.12 -11.96
N ALA A 146 -14.69 30.02 -12.82
CA ALA A 146 -14.51 30.05 -14.28
C ALA A 146 -13.95 31.39 -14.76
N LYS A 147 -14.40 32.50 -14.17
CA LYS A 147 -13.87 33.84 -14.46
C LYS A 147 -12.38 33.94 -14.14
N THR A 148 -11.98 33.56 -12.92
CA THR A 148 -10.59 33.62 -12.49
C THR A 148 -9.70 32.72 -13.31
N MET A 149 -10.11 31.48 -13.58
CA MET A 149 -9.34 30.57 -14.43
C MET A 149 -9.17 31.15 -15.84
N SER A 150 -10.22 31.74 -16.43
CA SER A 150 -10.11 32.41 -17.73
C SER A 150 -9.17 33.62 -17.70
N GLU A 151 -9.23 34.47 -16.67
CA GLU A 151 -8.35 35.64 -16.50
C GLU A 151 -6.89 35.24 -16.31
N MET A 152 -6.64 34.08 -15.70
CA MET A 152 -5.31 33.49 -15.54
C MET A 152 -4.81 32.75 -16.79
N GLY A 153 -5.62 32.65 -17.85
CA GLY A 153 -5.25 31.99 -19.10
C GLY A 153 -5.62 30.51 -19.21
N PHE A 154 -6.50 30.00 -18.34
CA PHE A 154 -6.96 28.61 -18.27
C PHE A 154 -8.47 28.49 -18.56
N PRO A 155 -8.95 28.90 -19.75
CA PRO A 155 -10.39 29.00 -20.03
C PRO A 155 -11.12 27.65 -20.04
N GLU A 156 -10.42 26.53 -20.18
CA GLU A 156 -11.03 25.20 -20.16
C GLU A 156 -11.24 24.66 -18.73
N THR A 157 -10.60 25.28 -17.74
CA THR A 157 -10.76 24.95 -16.32
C THR A 157 -11.96 25.68 -15.74
N GLN A 158 -13.07 24.96 -15.57
CA GLN A 158 -14.35 25.56 -15.16
C GLN A 158 -15.09 24.67 -14.16
N LEU A 159 -15.63 25.30 -13.11
CA LEU A 159 -16.68 24.71 -12.28
C LEU A 159 -18.02 25.02 -12.94
N HIS A 160 -18.79 23.99 -13.29
CA HIS A 160 -20.02 24.19 -14.06
C HIS A 160 -21.26 24.37 -13.19
N ALA A 161 -21.30 23.78 -12.00
CA ALA A 161 -22.45 23.77 -11.10
C ALA A 161 -22.02 23.51 -9.66
N LYS A 162 -22.92 23.73 -8.69
CA LYS A 162 -22.76 23.20 -7.34
C LYS A 162 -22.86 21.67 -7.35
N VAL A 163 -22.13 21.03 -6.42
CA VAL A 163 -22.08 19.56 -6.30
C VAL A 163 -23.47 19.02 -5.97
N PHE A 164 -23.92 17.99 -6.70
CA PHE A 164 -25.28 17.42 -6.64
C PHE A 164 -26.44 18.41 -6.91
N ARG A 165 -26.15 19.57 -7.51
CA ARG A 165 -27.12 20.63 -7.80
C ARG A 165 -27.00 21.09 -9.26
N ARG A 166 -27.17 20.16 -10.20
CA ARG A 166 -26.92 20.40 -11.64
C ARG A 166 -27.79 21.53 -12.22
N GLU A 167 -28.96 21.75 -11.65
CA GLU A 167 -29.86 22.86 -11.97
C GLU A 167 -29.24 24.25 -11.76
N THR A 168 -28.17 24.34 -10.96
CA THR A 168 -27.42 25.60 -10.74
C THR A 168 -26.42 25.91 -11.84
N SER A 169 -26.38 25.11 -12.92
CA SER A 169 -25.27 25.19 -13.87
C SER A 169 -25.20 26.52 -14.62
N ILE A 170 -24.01 27.12 -14.61
CA ILE A 170 -23.67 28.33 -15.39
C ILE A 170 -23.15 28.01 -16.80
N ALA A 171 -22.93 26.73 -17.10
CA ALA A 171 -22.48 26.25 -18.39
C ALA A 171 -23.19 24.93 -18.74
N PRO A 172 -24.51 24.94 -19.05
CA PRO A 172 -25.32 23.73 -19.15
C PRO A 172 -24.81 22.69 -20.16
N GLU A 173 -24.35 23.15 -21.34
CA GLU A 173 -23.78 22.27 -22.37
C GLU A 173 -22.50 21.59 -21.89
N ARG A 174 -21.60 22.34 -21.23
CA ARG A 174 -20.36 21.78 -20.66
C ARG A 174 -20.66 20.87 -19.48
N SER A 175 -21.64 21.21 -18.64
CA SER A 175 -22.09 20.37 -17.53
C SER A 175 -22.66 19.04 -18.02
N GLN A 176 -23.38 19.05 -19.15
CA GLN A 176 -23.85 17.83 -19.78
C GLN A 176 -22.72 16.96 -20.31
N LYS A 177 -21.68 17.58 -20.88
CA LYS A 177 -20.56 16.86 -21.48
C LYS A 177 -19.53 16.35 -20.45
N PHE A 178 -19.23 17.14 -19.42
CA PHE A 178 -18.10 16.91 -18.51
C PHE A 178 -18.51 16.79 -17.03
N GLY A 179 -19.79 16.94 -16.71
CA GLY A 179 -20.27 16.88 -15.33
C GLY A 179 -19.92 18.13 -14.52
N LEU A 180 -19.41 17.92 -13.30
CA LEU A 180 -19.20 18.98 -12.30
C LEU A 180 -18.25 20.08 -12.78
N GLY A 181 -17.21 19.72 -13.52
CA GLY A 181 -16.25 20.66 -14.07
C GLY A 181 -15.42 20.04 -15.17
N SER A 182 -14.67 20.88 -15.86
CA SER A 182 -13.72 20.49 -16.91
C SER A 182 -12.36 21.12 -16.66
N THR A 183 -11.32 20.55 -17.26
CA THR A 183 -9.96 21.10 -17.29
C THR A 183 -9.16 20.45 -18.42
N THR A 184 -7.90 20.85 -18.60
CA THR A 184 -6.90 20.10 -19.36
C THR A 184 -5.77 19.65 -18.44
N ALA A 185 -5.00 18.63 -18.83
CA ALA A 185 -3.84 18.23 -18.02
C ALA A 185 -2.77 19.33 -17.98
N LEU A 186 -2.66 20.11 -19.06
CA LEU A 186 -1.76 21.25 -19.16
C LEU A 186 -2.15 22.40 -18.23
N ASP A 187 -3.44 22.76 -18.16
CA ASP A 187 -3.93 23.80 -17.24
C ASP A 187 -3.55 23.46 -15.80
N MET A 188 -3.87 22.22 -15.37
CA MET A 188 -3.56 21.75 -14.02
C MET A 188 -2.05 21.73 -13.75
N LEU A 189 -1.23 21.31 -14.72
CA LEU A 189 0.22 21.34 -14.59
C LEU A 189 0.72 22.77 -14.36
N GLN A 190 0.27 23.73 -15.17
CA GLN A 190 0.69 25.14 -15.06
C GLN A 190 0.23 25.78 -13.74
N LEU A 191 -0.97 25.44 -13.25
CA LEU A 191 -1.43 25.86 -11.92
C LEU A 191 -0.54 25.30 -10.81
N LEU A 192 -0.09 24.04 -10.92
CA LEU A 192 0.86 23.43 -9.97
C LEU A 192 2.25 24.08 -10.03
N GLU A 193 2.72 24.50 -11.21
CA GLU A 193 3.98 25.26 -11.36
C GLU A 193 3.91 26.64 -10.68
N LEU A 194 2.80 27.33 -10.83
CA LEU A 194 2.57 28.60 -10.14
C LEU A 194 2.46 28.38 -8.61
N LEU A 195 1.85 27.28 -8.17
CA LEU A 195 1.77 26.92 -6.76
C LEU A 195 3.15 26.62 -6.17
N SER A 196 3.97 25.82 -6.87
CA SER A 196 5.30 25.40 -6.40
C SER A 196 6.26 26.58 -6.28
N THR A 197 6.16 27.54 -7.20
CA THR A 197 6.93 28.79 -7.18
C THR A 197 6.30 29.88 -6.29
N LYS A 198 5.20 29.58 -5.62
CA LYS A 198 4.43 30.47 -4.74
C LYS A 198 3.94 31.76 -5.42
N LYS A 199 3.63 31.68 -6.72
CA LYS A 199 3.16 32.78 -7.58
C LYS A 199 1.69 32.65 -7.98
N LEU A 200 0.98 31.63 -7.49
CA LEU A 200 -0.39 31.34 -7.92
C LEU A 200 -1.39 32.43 -7.51
N VAL A 201 -1.28 32.90 -6.27
CA VAL A 201 -2.07 34.03 -5.72
C VAL A 201 -1.08 34.97 -5.03
N SER A 202 -0.52 34.51 -3.91
CA SER A 202 0.63 35.11 -3.24
C SER A 202 1.42 34.05 -2.47
N VAL A 203 2.50 34.46 -1.82
CA VAL A 203 3.35 33.55 -1.04
C VAL A 203 2.55 32.90 0.08
N GLN A 204 1.85 33.71 0.88
CA GLN A 204 1.06 33.25 2.03
C GLN A 204 -0.13 32.39 1.59
N ALA A 205 -0.84 32.81 0.54
CA ALA A 205 -1.93 32.03 -0.03
C ALA A 205 -1.44 30.66 -0.57
N SER A 206 -0.30 30.64 -1.25
CA SER A 206 0.29 29.40 -1.79
C SER A 206 0.68 28.43 -0.68
N GLU A 207 1.28 28.92 0.41
CA GLU A 207 1.61 28.11 1.59
C GLU A 207 0.38 27.50 2.22
N LYS A 208 -0.69 28.28 2.38
CA LYS A 208 -1.96 27.78 2.90
C LYS A 208 -2.62 26.76 1.98
N MET A 209 -2.61 26.99 0.67
CA MET A 209 -3.09 26.00 -0.30
C MET A 209 -2.30 24.69 -0.25
N LEU A 210 -0.97 24.77 -0.11
CA LEU A 210 -0.12 23.59 0.09
C LEU A 210 -0.46 22.87 1.40
N GLU A 211 -0.73 23.58 2.50
CA GLU A 211 -1.21 22.94 3.73
C GLU A 211 -2.50 22.14 3.49
N HIS A 212 -3.48 22.71 2.79
CA HIS A 212 -4.73 22.03 2.44
C HIS A 212 -4.49 20.78 1.58
N LEU A 213 -3.72 20.90 0.51
CA LEU A 213 -3.40 19.78 -0.41
C LEU A 213 -2.59 18.67 0.26
N ALA A 214 -1.68 19.02 1.17
CA ALA A 214 -0.93 18.03 1.97
C ALA A 214 -1.83 17.19 2.88
N ALA A 215 -3.03 17.69 3.20
CA ALA A 215 -3.99 16.98 4.03
C ALA A 215 -4.98 16.12 3.23
N CYS A 216 -4.89 16.05 1.89
CA CYS A 216 -5.69 15.13 1.08
C CYS A 216 -5.51 13.69 1.60
N ASP A 217 -6.62 13.02 1.91
CA ASP A 217 -6.60 11.70 2.57
C ASP A 217 -6.55 10.55 1.57
N ASP A 218 -7.11 10.74 0.38
CA ASP A 218 -7.12 9.74 -0.70
C ASP A 218 -5.70 9.41 -1.19
N ASP A 219 -5.23 8.19 -0.92
CA ASP A 219 -3.94 7.65 -1.35
C ASP A 219 -4.04 6.55 -2.42
N THR A 220 -5.20 6.39 -3.06
CA THR A 220 -5.48 5.30 -4.02
C THR A 220 -4.91 5.50 -5.43
N LYS A 221 -4.38 6.71 -5.74
CA LYS A 221 -4.00 7.15 -7.11
C LYS A 221 -2.50 7.46 -7.22
N LEU A 222 -2.08 8.67 -7.61
CA LEU A 222 -0.68 8.97 -7.97
C LEU A 222 0.30 8.61 -6.86
N ARG A 223 -0.07 8.86 -5.59
CA ARG A 223 0.79 8.58 -4.44
C ARG A 223 0.77 7.14 -3.94
N ARG A 224 -0.13 6.29 -4.44
CA ARG A 224 -0.36 4.93 -3.92
C ARG A 224 0.91 4.10 -3.84
N SER A 225 1.71 4.17 -4.89
CA SER A 225 2.92 3.36 -5.07
C SER A 225 4.20 4.17 -4.91
N LEU A 226 4.11 5.38 -4.35
CA LEU A 226 5.28 6.20 -4.04
C LEU A 226 5.79 5.87 -2.64
N PRO A 227 7.12 5.99 -2.38
CA PRO A 227 7.65 5.84 -1.03
C PRO A 227 6.98 6.80 -0.05
N LYS A 228 6.73 6.34 1.18
CA LYS A 228 6.08 7.17 2.23
C LYS A 228 6.89 8.43 2.60
N SER A 229 8.17 8.47 2.26
CA SER A 229 9.04 9.66 2.39
C SER A 229 8.70 10.76 1.38
N VAL A 230 8.03 10.45 0.27
CA VAL A 230 7.58 11.43 -0.72
C VAL A 230 6.42 12.23 -0.14
N LYS A 231 6.69 13.50 0.15
CA LYS A 231 5.63 14.42 0.58
C LYS A 231 4.77 14.78 -0.62
N SER A 232 3.47 14.54 -0.52
CA SER A 232 2.49 14.82 -1.57
C SER A 232 1.62 16.01 -1.22
N TYR A 233 1.26 16.78 -2.24
CA TYR A 233 0.34 17.91 -2.20
C TYR A 233 -0.60 17.76 -3.40
N ASN A 234 -1.66 16.98 -3.25
CA ASN A 234 -2.49 16.58 -4.39
C ASN A 234 -3.98 16.74 -4.10
N LYS A 235 -4.78 16.72 -5.16
CA LYS A 235 -6.23 16.58 -5.09
C LYS A 235 -6.69 15.53 -6.08
N THR A 236 -7.47 14.57 -5.58
CA THR A 236 -8.07 13.52 -6.40
C THR A 236 -9.48 13.88 -6.87
N GLY A 237 -9.97 13.16 -7.87
CA GLY A 237 -11.35 13.19 -8.31
C GLY A 237 -11.82 11.83 -8.81
N ALA A 238 -13.07 11.50 -8.52
CA ALA A 238 -13.73 10.30 -9.01
C ALA A 238 -15.24 10.52 -9.15
N VAL A 239 -15.78 10.07 -10.27
CA VAL A 239 -17.21 9.73 -10.49
C VAL A 239 -17.25 8.46 -11.33
N SER A 240 -18.40 7.83 -11.55
CA SER A 240 -18.53 6.50 -12.17
C SER A 240 -17.42 6.12 -13.16
N ASP A 241 -17.33 6.80 -14.30
CA ASP A 241 -16.40 6.51 -15.41
C ASP A 241 -15.20 7.47 -15.50
N VAL A 242 -14.90 8.23 -14.44
CA VAL A 242 -13.83 9.24 -14.40
C VAL A 242 -12.95 9.01 -13.18
N ARG A 243 -11.63 9.03 -13.35
CA ARG A 243 -10.63 9.08 -12.25
C ARG A 243 -9.57 10.12 -12.59
N THR A 244 -9.30 11.03 -11.67
CA THR A 244 -8.35 12.12 -11.87
C THR A 244 -7.48 12.31 -10.63
N ASP A 245 -6.24 12.71 -10.81
CA ASP A 245 -5.37 13.14 -9.72
C ASP A 245 -4.35 14.15 -10.25
N ALA A 246 -4.09 15.19 -9.48
CA ALA A 246 -3.12 16.23 -9.81
C ALA A 246 -2.43 16.71 -8.54
N GLY A 247 -1.10 16.84 -8.56
CA GLY A 247 -0.38 17.32 -7.40
C GLY A 247 1.11 17.56 -7.58
N LEU A 248 1.70 18.11 -6.52
CA LEU A 248 3.14 18.26 -6.33
C LEU A 248 3.66 17.14 -5.43
N PHE A 249 4.81 16.57 -5.79
CA PHE A 249 5.42 15.44 -5.11
C PHE A 249 6.89 15.75 -4.86
N LYS A 250 7.25 15.94 -3.59
CA LYS A 250 8.63 16.21 -3.18
C LYS A 250 9.40 14.91 -3.09
N THR A 251 10.25 14.67 -4.08
CA THR A 251 11.10 13.48 -4.17
C THR A 251 12.54 13.80 -3.74
N PRO A 252 13.39 12.78 -3.50
CA PRO A 252 14.81 13.01 -3.19
C PRO A 252 15.57 13.77 -4.29
N LYS A 253 15.15 13.68 -5.56
CA LYS A 253 15.81 14.33 -6.71
C LYS A 253 15.15 15.61 -7.19
N GLY A 254 14.08 16.03 -6.53
CA GLY A 254 13.39 17.25 -6.91
C GLY A 254 11.88 17.22 -6.71
N MET A 255 11.25 18.32 -7.08
CA MET A 255 9.80 18.46 -7.08
C MET A 255 9.23 17.98 -8.41
N LEU A 256 8.33 17.00 -8.37
CA LEU A 256 7.54 16.59 -9.52
C LEU A 256 6.15 17.22 -9.46
N ALA A 257 5.67 17.74 -10.59
CA ALA A 257 4.27 18.03 -10.81
C ALA A 257 3.69 16.93 -11.71
N MET A 258 2.64 16.25 -11.26
CA MET A 258 2.02 15.15 -12.01
C MET A 258 0.52 15.37 -12.11
N VAL A 259 -0.02 15.16 -13.30
CA VAL A 259 -1.44 15.25 -13.61
C VAL A 259 -1.84 14.05 -14.46
N VAL A 260 -2.85 13.30 -13.99
CA VAL A 260 -3.46 12.21 -14.76
C VAL A 260 -4.97 12.39 -14.72
N LEU A 261 -5.57 12.50 -15.90
CA LEU A 261 -7.02 12.62 -16.09
C LEU A 261 -7.50 11.43 -16.91
N THR A 262 -8.51 10.73 -16.42
CA THR A 262 -9.16 9.63 -17.16
C THR A 262 -10.65 9.86 -17.27
N ALA A 263 -11.24 9.49 -18.40
CA ALA A 263 -12.67 9.63 -18.65
C ALA A 263 -13.19 8.49 -19.52
N LYS A 264 -14.51 8.28 -19.55
CA LYS A 264 -15.14 7.17 -20.29
C LYS A 264 -14.49 5.82 -19.96
N ASN A 265 -14.06 5.66 -18.72
CA ASN A 265 -13.47 4.42 -18.24
C ASN A 265 -14.51 3.32 -18.30
N LYS A 266 -14.17 2.19 -18.93
CA LYS A 266 -15.04 1.01 -18.93
C LYS A 266 -15.22 0.43 -17.52
N ASP A 267 -14.18 0.52 -16.69
CA ASP A 267 -14.27 0.12 -15.29
C ASP A 267 -14.83 1.25 -14.42
N THR A 268 -16.12 1.13 -14.08
CA THR A 268 -16.84 2.09 -13.26
C THR A 268 -16.98 1.68 -11.80
N ARG A 269 -16.29 0.61 -11.36
CA ARG A 269 -16.42 0.06 -10.00
C ARG A 269 -15.77 0.96 -8.95
N TRP A 270 -16.32 0.95 -7.74
CA TRP A 270 -15.76 1.64 -6.57
C TRP A 270 -14.98 0.65 -5.69
N THR A 271 -13.88 0.13 -6.23
CA THR A 271 -13.02 -0.87 -5.58
C THR A 271 -11.55 -0.48 -5.72
N GLU A 272 -10.69 -0.92 -4.80
CA GLU A 272 -9.27 -0.59 -4.81
C GLU A 272 -8.51 -1.10 -6.05
N ASP A 273 -9.07 -2.08 -6.78
CA ASP A 273 -8.55 -2.60 -8.04
C ASP A 273 -9.11 -1.87 -9.27
N ASN A 274 -9.78 -0.72 -9.10
CA ASN A 274 -10.33 0.03 -10.23
C ASN A 274 -9.22 0.40 -11.23
N ALA A 275 -9.45 0.09 -12.51
CA ALA A 275 -8.44 0.25 -13.56
C ALA A 275 -7.93 1.70 -13.71
N GLY A 276 -8.81 2.71 -13.53
CA GLY A 276 -8.41 4.11 -13.61
C GLY A 276 -7.57 4.57 -12.42
N GLU A 277 -7.85 4.07 -11.21
CA GLU A 277 -7.04 4.34 -10.02
C GLU A 277 -5.67 3.70 -10.12
N LEU A 278 -5.63 2.43 -10.55
CA LEU A 278 -4.38 1.71 -10.81
C LEU A 278 -3.57 2.36 -11.93
N LEU A 279 -4.21 2.90 -12.97
CA LEU A 279 -3.50 3.64 -14.01
C LEU A 279 -2.79 4.87 -13.42
N CYS A 280 -3.49 5.68 -12.62
CA CYS A 280 -2.89 6.83 -11.95
C CYS A 280 -1.69 6.40 -11.07
N SER A 281 -1.85 5.33 -10.29
CA SER A 281 -0.80 4.76 -9.44
C SER A 281 0.43 4.30 -10.24
N LYS A 282 0.22 3.56 -11.34
CA LYS A 282 1.30 3.07 -12.20
C LYS A 282 2.04 4.20 -12.91
N ILE A 283 1.32 5.20 -13.40
CA ILE A 283 1.92 6.39 -14.01
C ILE A 283 2.72 7.20 -12.98
N GLY A 284 2.17 7.38 -11.77
CA GLY A 284 2.88 8.04 -10.67
C GLY A 284 4.18 7.34 -10.32
N LYS A 285 4.16 6.00 -10.24
CA LYS A 285 5.34 5.18 -10.02
C LYS A 285 6.36 5.30 -11.16
N ALA A 286 5.94 5.15 -12.41
CA ALA A 286 6.83 5.26 -13.57
C ALA A 286 7.52 6.63 -13.61
N ALA A 287 6.77 7.71 -13.38
CA ALA A 287 7.32 9.06 -13.28
C ALA A 287 8.33 9.19 -12.12
N TYR A 288 7.98 8.69 -10.93
CA TYR A 288 8.87 8.71 -9.78
C TYR A 288 10.17 7.96 -10.08
N ASP A 289 10.08 6.71 -10.55
CA ASP A 289 11.22 5.86 -10.86
C ASP A 289 12.10 6.48 -11.95
N TRP A 290 11.52 7.12 -12.96
CA TRP A 290 12.26 7.81 -14.01
C TRP A 290 13.07 9.01 -13.52
N PHE A 291 12.44 9.89 -12.74
CA PHE A 291 13.10 11.11 -12.22
C PHE A 291 13.93 10.85 -10.97
N ASN A 292 13.72 9.70 -10.33
CA ASN A 292 14.52 9.19 -9.23
C ASN A 292 15.06 7.82 -9.64
N PRO A 293 15.81 7.75 -10.77
CA PRO A 293 16.31 6.48 -11.24
C PRO A 293 17.18 5.91 -10.12
N PRO A 294 17.07 4.61 -9.85
CA PRO A 294 17.96 3.98 -8.89
C PRO A 294 19.42 4.16 -9.35
N GLY A 295 20.08 5.18 -8.78
CA GLY A 295 21.50 5.51 -8.92
C GLY A 295 21.86 6.70 -9.83
N VAL A 296 21.94 7.92 -9.27
CA VAL A 296 23.10 8.87 -9.24
C VAL A 296 22.65 10.22 -8.63
N GLY A 297 23.27 10.69 -7.54
CA GLY A 297 23.35 12.13 -7.20
C GLY A 297 22.88 12.60 -5.81
N SER A 298 23.62 12.30 -4.75
CA SER A 298 24.23 13.33 -3.90
C SER A 298 25.41 12.67 -3.17
N PRO A 299 26.56 13.34 -3.01
CA PRO A 299 27.80 12.71 -2.59
C PRO A 299 27.71 12.35 -1.10
N VAL A 300 27.31 11.12 -0.82
CA VAL A 300 27.88 10.42 0.32
C VAL A 300 29.16 9.80 -0.24
N ALA A 301 30.32 10.15 0.32
CA ALA A 301 31.57 9.44 0.02
C ALA A 301 31.28 7.94 -0.02
N PRO A 302 31.84 7.15 -0.97
CA PRO A 302 31.44 5.76 -1.20
C PRO A 302 31.56 5.01 0.12
N SER A 303 30.45 4.91 0.84
CA SER A 303 30.45 4.30 2.15
C SER A 303 30.39 2.84 1.83
N VAL A 304 31.57 2.25 1.79
CA VAL A 304 31.81 0.82 1.80
C VAL A 304 30.72 0.17 2.65
N LEU A 305 29.81 -0.57 2.01
CA LEU A 305 28.76 -1.25 2.77
C LEU A 305 29.43 -2.33 3.60
N LYS A 306 29.04 -2.40 4.85
CA LYS A 306 29.58 -3.30 5.86
C LYS A 306 28.49 -3.62 6.87
N VAL A 307 28.79 -4.57 7.76
CA VAL A 307 27.87 -4.91 8.85
C VAL A 307 27.35 -3.66 9.57
N GLY A 308 26.03 -3.54 9.68
CA GLY A 308 25.30 -2.39 10.23
C GLY A 308 24.87 -1.32 9.21
N SER A 309 25.22 -1.46 7.93
CA SER A 309 24.64 -0.63 6.86
C SER A 309 23.19 -1.05 6.61
N ASN A 310 22.31 -0.12 6.25
CA ASN A 310 20.91 -0.47 6.00
C ASN A 310 20.27 0.40 4.89
N GLY A 311 19.08 0.02 4.47
CA GLY A 311 18.26 0.70 3.46
C GLY A 311 18.24 0.02 2.09
N GLU A 312 17.57 0.65 1.13
CA GLU A 312 17.27 0.09 -0.20
C GLU A 312 18.50 -0.39 -0.99
N ILE A 313 19.67 0.20 -0.75
CA ILE A 313 20.92 -0.23 -1.40
C ILE A 313 21.40 -1.60 -0.90
N VAL A 314 21.08 -1.93 0.36
CA VAL A 314 21.36 -3.24 0.94
C VAL A 314 20.35 -4.27 0.45
N GLU A 315 19.07 -3.89 0.29
CA GLU A 315 18.08 -4.78 -0.36
C GLU A 315 18.51 -5.14 -1.78
N ALA A 316 18.97 -4.13 -2.53
CA ALA A 316 19.50 -4.34 -3.87
C ALA A 316 20.67 -5.33 -3.82
N LEU A 317 21.66 -5.08 -2.94
CA LEU A 317 22.80 -5.97 -2.75
C LEU A 317 22.35 -7.41 -2.45
N GLN A 318 21.42 -7.60 -1.52
CA GLN A 318 20.89 -8.92 -1.15
C GLN A 318 20.21 -9.62 -2.32
N ARG A 319 19.38 -8.90 -3.11
CA ARG A 319 18.79 -9.42 -4.36
C ARG A 319 19.87 -9.82 -5.37
N GLY A 320 20.89 -8.97 -5.53
CA GLY A 320 22.01 -9.21 -6.43
C GLY A 320 22.80 -10.46 -6.03
N LEU A 321 23.15 -10.59 -4.76
CA LEU A 321 23.87 -11.76 -4.22
C LEU A 321 23.05 -13.05 -4.37
N ASN A 322 21.75 -13.01 -4.06
CA ASN A 322 20.85 -14.14 -4.27
C ASN A 322 20.78 -14.59 -5.73
N SER A 323 20.86 -13.66 -6.67
CA SER A 323 20.81 -13.97 -8.10
C SER A 323 22.15 -14.47 -8.65
N LYS A 324 23.27 -13.93 -8.16
CA LYS A 324 24.60 -14.12 -8.76
C LYS A 324 25.34 -15.35 -8.23
N LEU A 325 25.23 -15.64 -6.93
CA LEU A 325 25.88 -16.78 -6.31
C LEU A 325 25.14 -18.09 -6.64
N LYS A 326 25.88 -19.17 -6.89
CA LYS A 326 25.32 -20.50 -7.17
C LYS A 326 26.04 -21.59 -6.35
N PRO A 327 25.35 -22.28 -5.43
CA PRO A 327 23.92 -22.14 -5.09
C PRO A 327 23.62 -20.77 -4.45
N SER A 328 22.37 -20.31 -4.59
CA SER A 328 21.93 -19.03 -4.03
C SER A 328 22.08 -19.04 -2.49
N PRO A 329 22.59 -17.98 -1.87
CA PRO A 329 22.71 -17.88 -0.41
C PRO A 329 21.35 -17.74 0.30
N ASN A 330 20.24 -17.54 -0.43
CA ASN A 330 18.89 -17.36 0.11
C ASN A 330 18.82 -16.28 1.20
N LEU A 331 19.49 -15.15 0.99
CA LEU A 331 19.43 -13.99 1.86
C LEU A 331 18.01 -13.44 1.91
N THR A 332 17.52 -13.11 3.10
CA THR A 332 16.36 -12.24 3.26
C THR A 332 16.68 -10.87 2.67
N VAL A 333 15.76 -10.31 1.87
CA VAL A 333 15.89 -8.97 1.30
C VAL A 333 15.18 -7.99 2.22
N ASP A 334 15.86 -7.66 3.32
CA ASP A 334 15.33 -6.85 4.43
C ASP A 334 15.98 -5.45 4.51
N GLY A 335 16.97 -5.19 3.65
CA GLY A 335 17.69 -3.93 3.64
C GLY A 335 18.63 -3.78 4.82
N ASP A 336 18.99 -4.84 5.53
CA ASP A 336 19.96 -4.82 6.63
C ASP A 336 21.22 -5.60 6.28
N PHE A 337 22.38 -4.95 6.41
CA PHE A 337 23.66 -5.56 6.14
C PHE A 337 24.08 -6.29 7.40
N GLY A 338 23.51 -7.47 7.61
CA GLY A 338 23.85 -8.38 8.70
C GLY A 338 25.02 -9.31 8.38
N SER A 339 25.31 -10.23 9.31
CA SER A 339 26.38 -11.25 9.17
C SER A 339 26.16 -12.21 8.00
N MET A 340 24.89 -12.47 7.64
CA MET A 340 24.53 -13.28 6.47
C MET A 340 24.85 -12.55 5.16
N THR A 341 24.47 -11.28 5.06
CA THR A 341 24.84 -10.42 3.93
C THR A 341 26.36 -10.30 3.82
N GLU A 342 27.08 -10.12 4.93
CA GLU A 342 28.55 -10.10 4.96
C GLU A 342 29.17 -11.42 4.45
N SER A 343 28.64 -12.56 4.89
CA SER A 343 29.13 -13.89 4.49
C SER A 343 28.90 -14.14 3.00
N ALA A 344 27.76 -13.72 2.47
CA ALA A 344 27.47 -13.78 1.04
C ALA A 344 28.39 -12.85 0.24
N VAL A 345 28.69 -11.65 0.75
CA VAL A 345 29.66 -10.74 0.12
C VAL A 345 31.06 -11.36 0.08
N LYS A 346 31.54 -11.97 1.17
CA LYS A 346 32.84 -12.68 1.20
C LYS A 346 32.90 -13.82 0.19
N THR A 347 31.80 -14.58 0.09
CA THR A 347 31.66 -15.68 -0.87
C THR A 347 31.72 -15.16 -2.30
N PHE A 348 30.94 -14.12 -2.60
CA PHE A 348 30.93 -13.48 -3.92
C PHE A 348 32.29 -12.89 -4.30
N GLN A 349 32.96 -12.20 -3.37
CA GLN A 349 34.31 -11.66 -3.60
C GLN A 349 35.29 -12.77 -3.95
N THR A 350 35.26 -13.89 -3.22
CA THR A 350 36.12 -15.04 -3.48
C THR A 350 35.86 -15.65 -4.87
N GLU A 351 34.59 -15.83 -5.25
CA GLU A 351 34.22 -16.34 -6.59
C GLU A 351 34.57 -15.36 -7.72
N ALA A 352 34.51 -14.06 -7.46
CA ALA A 352 34.85 -13.00 -8.40
C ALA A 352 36.37 -12.70 -8.49
N GLY A 353 37.21 -13.41 -7.72
CA GLY A 353 38.66 -13.19 -7.68
C GLY A 353 39.08 -11.88 -6.99
N LEU A 354 38.23 -11.34 -6.12
CA LEU A 354 38.47 -10.14 -5.30
C LEU A 354 38.97 -10.52 -3.89
N GLU A 355 39.57 -9.56 -3.19
CA GLU A 355 39.91 -9.75 -1.77
C GLU A 355 38.63 -9.92 -0.92
N SER A 356 38.54 -10.99 -0.14
CA SER A 356 37.37 -11.36 0.67
C SER A 356 37.26 -10.53 1.95
N THR A 357 37.04 -9.22 1.79
CA THR A 357 36.96 -8.26 2.89
C THR A 357 35.61 -8.27 3.62
N GLY A 358 34.56 -8.83 3.01
CA GLY A 358 33.18 -8.80 3.52
C GLY A 358 32.50 -7.44 3.45
N LYS A 359 33.15 -6.50 2.77
CA LYS A 359 32.69 -5.14 2.60
C LYS A 359 32.46 -4.87 1.13
N VAL A 360 31.37 -4.19 0.78
CA VAL A 360 31.04 -3.89 -0.61
C VAL A 360 31.63 -2.53 -0.96
N ASP A 361 32.87 -2.58 -1.43
CA ASP A 361 33.62 -1.45 -1.97
C ASP A 361 33.39 -1.29 -3.48
N SER A 362 34.07 -0.32 -4.10
CA SER A 362 33.92 -0.01 -5.52
C SER A 362 34.24 -1.20 -6.44
N ALA A 363 35.22 -2.03 -6.08
CA ALA A 363 35.59 -3.22 -6.84
C ALA A 363 34.49 -4.30 -6.75
N THR A 364 33.95 -4.50 -5.56
CA THR A 364 32.85 -5.45 -5.32
C THR A 364 31.57 -5.03 -6.05
N TRP A 365 31.25 -3.73 -6.05
CA TRP A 365 30.14 -3.18 -6.82
C TRP A 365 30.31 -3.36 -8.33
N ALA A 366 31.51 -3.09 -8.85
CA ALA A 366 31.81 -3.28 -10.26
C ALA A 366 31.63 -4.74 -10.70
N ALA A 367 32.03 -5.70 -9.85
CA ALA A 367 31.88 -7.13 -10.12
C ALA A 367 30.41 -7.62 -10.04
N LEU A 368 29.59 -7.07 -9.15
CA LEU A 368 28.16 -7.41 -9.04
C LEU A 368 27.35 -7.01 -10.28
N GLY A 369 27.78 -5.93 -10.96
CA GLY A 369 27.08 -5.36 -12.10
C GLY A 369 25.83 -4.55 -11.71
N PRO A 370 25.01 -4.09 -12.67
CA PRO A 370 23.84 -3.25 -12.38
C PRO A 370 22.81 -4.03 -11.55
N ILE A 371 22.43 -3.47 -10.41
CA ILE A 371 21.45 -4.06 -9.49
C ILE A 371 20.14 -3.27 -9.56
N ARG A 372 19.00 -3.97 -9.67
CA ARG A 372 17.66 -3.37 -9.68
C ARG A 372 17.17 -3.12 -8.25
N ILE A 373 16.79 -1.88 -7.96
CA ILE A 373 16.08 -1.50 -6.72
C ILE A 373 14.57 -1.51 -7.04
N GLY A 374 13.78 -2.23 -6.26
CA GLY A 374 12.34 -2.44 -6.47
C GLY A 374 11.97 -3.92 -6.67
N ASN A 375 10.79 -4.32 -6.19
CA ASN A 375 10.31 -5.71 -6.17
C ASN A 375 9.77 -6.15 -7.55
N PRO A 376 10.29 -7.21 -8.20
CA PRO A 376 9.73 -7.73 -9.45
C PRO A 376 8.42 -8.53 -9.29
N GLU A 377 8.11 -9.03 -8.09
CA GLU A 377 6.98 -9.97 -7.89
C GLU A 377 5.59 -9.31 -7.91
N GLU A 378 5.47 -7.98 -7.89
CA GLU A 378 4.19 -7.28 -8.09
C GLU A 378 3.74 -7.18 -9.56
N ASN A 379 4.55 -7.64 -10.52
CA ASN A 379 4.34 -7.39 -11.95
C ASN A 379 3.80 -8.57 -12.78
N GLU A 380 3.35 -9.68 -12.19
CA GLU A 380 2.64 -10.73 -12.94
C GLU A 380 1.15 -10.82 -12.56
N LEU A 381 0.30 -10.30 -13.46
CA LEU A 381 -1.16 -10.44 -13.43
C LEU A 381 -1.57 -11.90 -13.69
N LYS A 382 -2.28 -12.52 -12.74
CA LYS A 382 -3.11 -13.70 -13.04
C LYS A 382 -4.33 -13.27 -13.88
N PRO A 383 -4.76 -14.04 -14.91
CA PRO A 383 -5.93 -13.67 -15.69
C PRO A 383 -7.19 -13.73 -14.83
N LEU A 384 -8.00 -12.66 -14.85
CA LEU A 384 -9.29 -12.61 -14.15
C LEU A 384 -10.41 -13.11 -15.06
N THR A 385 -11.02 -14.22 -14.67
CA THR A 385 -12.31 -14.71 -15.15
C THR A 385 -13.41 -13.67 -14.96
N ALA A 386 -14.34 -13.57 -15.91
CA ALA A 386 -15.49 -12.66 -15.87
C ALA A 386 -16.27 -12.76 -14.55
N LYS A 387 -16.60 -11.61 -13.93
CA LYS A 387 -17.38 -11.55 -12.69
C LYS A 387 -18.84 -11.90 -12.96
N LYS A 388 -19.33 -12.86 -12.17
CA LYS A 388 -20.74 -13.29 -12.10
C LYS A 388 -21.59 -12.18 -11.45
N GLU A 389 -22.91 -12.19 -11.70
CA GLU A 389 -23.89 -11.28 -11.06
C GLU A 389 -23.79 -11.28 -9.52
N LEU A 390 -24.17 -10.15 -8.90
CA LEU A 390 -24.30 -10.04 -7.45
C LEU A 390 -25.41 -10.97 -6.95
N ASP A 391 -25.13 -11.67 -5.85
CA ASP A 391 -26.05 -12.65 -5.33
C ASP A 391 -27.26 -12.03 -4.63
N ARG A 392 -28.37 -12.76 -4.72
CA ARG A 392 -29.60 -12.45 -4.02
C ARG A 392 -29.40 -12.52 -2.51
N ILE A 393 -29.95 -11.54 -1.79
CA ILE A 393 -29.93 -11.48 -0.32
C ILE A 393 -30.83 -12.57 0.30
N ASP A 394 -31.79 -13.07 -0.47
CA ASP A 394 -32.65 -14.20 -0.11
C ASP A 394 -32.04 -15.55 -0.57
N GLY A 395 -31.65 -16.40 0.38
CA GLY A 395 -31.16 -17.75 0.12
C GLY A 395 -29.80 -18.04 0.75
N ARG A 396 -29.20 -19.18 0.38
CA ARG A 396 -27.83 -19.51 0.78
C ARG A 396 -26.85 -18.53 0.14
N PRO A 397 -25.80 -18.09 0.86
CA PRO A 397 -24.78 -17.24 0.27
C PRO A 397 -24.13 -17.98 -0.90
N PHE A 398 -23.88 -17.29 -2.00
CA PHE A 398 -22.98 -17.80 -3.00
C PHE A 398 -21.56 -17.72 -2.45
N VAL A 399 -20.88 -18.87 -2.46
CA VAL A 399 -19.54 -18.97 -1.89
C VAL A 399 -18.65 -19.61 -2.94
N SER A 400 -17.56 -18.94 -3.30
CA SER A 400 -16.49 -19.54 -4.12
C SER A 400 -15.54 -20.40 -3.28
N ALA A 401 -15.75 -20.46 -1.96
CA ALA A 401 -14.94 -21.26 -1.05
C ALA A 401 -15.18 -22.76 -1.27
N LYS A 402 -14.11 -23.56 -1.17
CA LYS A 402 -14.21 -25.03 -1.30
C LYS A 402 -15.06 -25.67 -0.19
N ALA A 403 -15.05 -25.08 0.99
CA ALA A 403 -15.85 -25.47 2.14
C ALA A 403 -16.11 -24.24 3.04
N TRP A 404 -17.23 -24.23 3.75
CA TRP A 404 -17.58 -23.18 4.71
C TRP A 404 -18.55 -23.70 5.78
N VAL A 405 -18.61 -23.00 6.91
CA VAL A 405 -19.58 -23.26 7.98
C VAL A 405 -19.99 -21.95 8.64
N ILE A 406 -21.24 -21.88 9.09
CA ILE A 406 -21.75 -20.85 10.00
C ILE A 406 -22.27 -21.57 11.24
N VAL A 407 -21.82 -21.12 12.40
CA VAL A 407 -22.13 -21.71 13.70
C VAL A 407 -22.61 -20.61 14.63
N ASP A 408 -23.66 -20.88 15.39
CA ASP A 408 -24.04 -20.04 16.52
C ASP A 408 -22.95 -20.14 17.60
N ALA A 409 -22.20 -19.05 17.82
CA ALA A 409 -21.02 -19.08 18.66
C ALA A 409 -21.33 -19.42 20.13
N THR A 410 -22.54 -19.10 20.62
CA THR A 410 -22.96 -19.38 22.00
C THR A 410 -23.26 -20.86 22.18
N THR A 411 -24.15 -21.41 21.34
CA THR A 411 -24.65 -22.77 21.48
C THR A 411 -23.76 -23.82 20.83
N GLY A 412 -22.94 -23.42 19.84
CA GLY A 412 -22.18 -24.33 19.00
C GLY A 412 -23.02 -25.04 17.94
N LYS A 413 -24.29 -24.68 17.80
CA LYS A 413 -25.17 -25.27 16.79
C LYS A 413 -24.77 -24.78 15.41
N MET A 414 -24.52 -25.71 14.49
CA MET A 414 -24.34 -25.39 13.07
C MET A 414 -25.64 -24.79 12.52
N ILE A 415 -25.54 -23.58 11.96
CA ILE A 415 -26.65 -22.88 11.30
C ILE A 415 -26.72 -23.34 9.84
N ASP A 416 -25.59 -23.30 9.13
CA ASP A 416 -25.48 -23.78 7.76
C ASP A 416 -24.01 -24.06 7.38
N GLY A 417 -23.78 -24.69 6.24
CA GLY A 417 -22.45 -24.91 5.68
C GLY A 417 -22.45 -25.83 4.46
N GLU A 418 -21.31 -25.83 3.76
CA GLU A 418 -21.06 -26.73 2.64
C GLU A 418 -19.70 -27.40 2.80
N LYS A 419 -19.66 -28.72 2.65
CA LYS A 419 -18.45 -29.55 2.78
C LYS A 419 -17.66 -29.24 4.07
N ALA A 420 -18.37 -28.90 5.14
CA ALA A 420 -17.77 -28.39 6.37
C ALA A 420 -16.82 -29.39 7.07
N THR A 421 -16.95 -30.70 6.79
CA THR A 421 -16.07 -31.78 7.28
C THR A 421 -14.92 -32.11 6.32
N GLN A 422 -14.81 -31.42 5.18
CA GLN A 422 -13.74 -31.67 4.22
C GLN A 422 -12.40 -31.19 4.79
N LYS A 423 -11.39 -32.08 4.76
CA LYS A 423 -10.02 -31.76 5.16
C LYS A 423 -9.33 -30.90 4.11
N LEU A 424 -8.93 -29.69 4.51
CA LEU A 424 -8.29 -28.69 3.67
C LEU A 424 -7.08 -28.06 4.38
N ASP A 425 -6.21 -27.40 3.61
CA ASP A 425 -5.22 -26.49 4.17
C ASP A 425 -5.94 -25.30 4.81
N PHE A 426 -5.48 -24.88 5.99
CA PHE A 426 -6.15 -23.86 6.78
C PHE A 426 -5.24 -22.68 7.16
N ALA A 427 -4.01 -22.68 6.63
CA ALA A 427 -3.07 -21.56 6.66
C ALA A 427 -2.95 -20.91 8.06
N SER A 428 -2.86 -19.59 8.12
CA SER A 428 -2.66 -18.84 9.37
C SER A 428 -3.79 -18.94 10.41
N THR A 429 -4.94 -19.55 10.09
CA THR A 429 -5.94 -19.85 11.14
C THR A 429 -5.40 -20.84 12.18
N THR A 430 -4.31 -21.56 11.86
CA THR A 430 -3.48 -22.32 12.79
C THR A 430 -3.09 -21.55 14.06
N LYS A 431 -2.80 -20.25 13.93
CA LYS A 431 -2.36 -19.40 15.06
C LYS A 431 -3.40 -19.24 16.15
N MET A 432 -4.68 -19.53 15.87
CA MET A 432 -5.71 -19.61 16.91
C MET A 432 -5.36 -20.65 17.98
N MET A 433 -4.79 -21.80 17.59
CA MET A 433 -4.40 -22.84 18.54
C MET A 433 -3.17 -22.41 19.35
N THR A 434 -2.19 -21.79 18.69
CA THR A 434 -1.01 -21.21 19.36
C THR A 434 -1.42 -20.18 20.40
N ALA A 435 -2.28 -19.23 20.03
CA ALA A 435 -2.80 -18.21 20.94
C ALA A 435 -3.64 -18.82 22.09
N TRP A 436 -4.46 -19.83 21.79
CA TRP A 436 -5.28 -20.53 22.77
C TRP A 436 -4.45 -21.23 23.84
N LEU A 437 -3.40 -21.95 23.46
CA LEU A 437 -2.51 -22.62 24.42
C LEU A 437 -1.83 -21.61 25.37
N VAL A 438 -1.36 -20.48 24.84
CA VAL A 438 -0.76 -19.41 25.65
C VAL A 438 -1.81 -18.78 26.59
N ALA A 439 -3.03 -18.53 26.10
CA ALA A 439 -4.11 -17.98 26.91
C ALA A 439 -4.49 -18.91 28.07
N LYS A 440 -4.51 -20.23 27.86
CA LYS A 440 -4.75 -21.21 28.94
C LYS A 440 -3.67 -21.15 30.01
N GLU A 441 -2.41 -20.95 29.64
CA GLU A 441 -1.34 -20.77 30.63
C GLU A 441 -1.49 -19.45 31.39
N ALA A 442 -1.86 -18.37 30.69
CA ALA A 442 -2.14 -17.08 31.32
C ALA A 442 -3.35 -17.12 32.27
N GLU A 443 -4.37 -17.93 31.99
CA GLU A 443 -5.51 -18.14 32.89
C GLU A 443 -5.11 -18.84 34.19
N LYS A 444 -4.18 -19.81 34.11
CA LYS A 444 -3.63 -20.48 35.31
C LYS A 444 -2.69 -19.56 36.09
N ASN A 445 -1.88 -18.77 35.38
CA ASN A 445 -0.92 -17.85 35.96
C ASN A 445 -0.83 -16.56 35.12
N PRO A 446 -1.54 -15.48 35.51
CA PRO A 446 -1.55 -14.23 34.76
C PRO A 446 -0.17 -13.58 34.56
N ALA A 447 0.79 -13.86 35.45
CA ALA A 447 2.16 -13.32 35.36
C ALA A 447 2.90 -13.83 34.10
N VAL A 448 2.43 -14.93 33.48
CA VAL A 448 2.94 -15.44 32.20
C VAL A 448 2.89 -14.36 31.12
N LEU A 449 1.91 -13.45 31.15
CA LEU A 449 1.77 -12.39 30.14
C LEU A 449 2.88 -11.35 30.19
N ASP A 450 3.55 -11.21 31.32
CA ASP A 450 4.65 -10.26 31.54
C ASP A 450 6.02 -10.94 31.39
N GLU A 451 6.05 -12.25 31.16
CA GLU A 451 7.29 -12.96 30.80
C GLU A 451 7.85 -12.41 29.49
N VAL A 452 9.18 -12.36 29.42
CA VAL A 452 9.89 -11.93 28.23
C VAL A 452 10.11 -13.12 27.32
N ILE A 453 9.68 -12.99 26.07
CA ILE A 453 9.96 -13.93 25.00
C ILE A 453 11.06 -13.34 24.11
N THR A 454 12.13 -14.10 23.89
CA THR A 454 13.23 -13.71 23.00
C THR A 454 13.12 -14.50 21.71
N TYR A 455 13.13 -13.80 20.58
CA TYR A 455 12.98 -14.44 19.29
C TYR A 455 14.28 -15.14 18.92
N SER A 456 14.20 -16.42 18.62
CA SER A 456 15.38 -17.16 18.14
C SER A 456 15.64 -16.85 16.67
N ARG A 457 16.80 -17.27 16.18
CA ARG A 457 17.09 -17.25 14.75
C ARG A 457 16.09 -18.09 13.95
N ARG A 458 15.62 -19.22 14.49
CA ARG A 458 14.61 -20.06 13.86
C ARG A 458 13.28 -19.31 13.72
N ALA A 459 12.90 -18.54 14.74
CA ALA A 459 11.70 -17.71 14.70
C ALA A 459 11.82 -16.63 13.62
N ASP A 460 12.87 -15.83 13.67
CA ASP A 460 13.14 -14.73 12.72
C ASP A 460 13.22 -15.22 11.26
N GLU A 461 13.91 -16.35 11.01
CA GLU A 461 14.07 -16.92 9.66
C GLU A 461 12.82 -17.67 9.16
N THR A 462 11.73 -17.72 9.94
CA THR A 462 10.49 -18.38 9.50
C THR A 462 9.78 -17.54 8.44
N VAL A 463 9.78 -18.04 7.21
CA VAL A 463 9.19 -17.37 6.03
C VAL A 463 7.67 -17.14 6.16
N GLY A 464 7.16 -16.13 5.45
CA GLY A 464 5.74 -15.78 5.38
C GLY A 464 5.42 -14.46 6.10
N SER A 465 4.17 -14.29 6.52
CA SER A 465 3.77 -13.14 7.33
C SER A 465 4.58 -13.06 8.61
N THR A 466 5.01 -11.86 9.00
CA THR A 466 5.94 -11.65 10.12
C THR A 466 5.43 -10.57 11.06
N SER A 467 5.79 -10.69 12.34
CA SER A 467 5.69 -9.62 13.32
C SER A 467 6.92 -8.71 13.32
N ASP A 468 7.88 -8.95 12.42
CA ASP A 468 9.11 -8.16 12.23
C ASP A 468 9.91 -8.00 13.52
N VAL A 469 9.96 -9.07 14.33
CA VAL A 469 10.79 -9.16 15.54
C VAL A 469 12.02 -10.00 15.22
N ARG A 470 13.20 -9.41 15.38
CA ARG A 470 14.46 -10.01 14.92
C ARG A 470 15.04 -10.96 15.96
N ALA A 471 15.91 -11.85 15.51
CA ALA A 471 16.62 -12.76 16.40
C ALA A 471 17.37 -12.01 17.52
N GLY A 472 17.14 -12.41 18.75
CA GLY A 472 17.68 -11.78 19.96
C GLY A 472 16.90 -10.55 20.45
N GLU A 473 15.97 -10.02 19.65
CA GLU A 473 14.99 -9.08 20.18
C GLU A 473 13.96 -9.80 21.05
N SER A 474 13.39 -9.04 21.96
CA SER A 474 12.48 -9.57 22.96
C SER A 474 11.32 -8.63 23.21
N VAL A 475 10.18 -9.23 23.50
CA VAL A 475 8.93 -8.56 23.87
C VAL A 475 8.29 -9.31 25.03
N THR A 476 7.25 -8.75 25.65
CA THR A 476 6.43 -9.53 26.59
C THR A 476 5.59 -10.56 25.84
N VAL A 477 5.19 -11.64 26.52
CA VAL A 477 4.22 -12.63 25.99
C VAL A 477 2.94 -11.93 25.51
N ARG A 478 2.47 -10.92 26.25
CA ARG A 478 1.32 -10.10 25.87
C ARG A 478 1.52 -9.40 24.51
N GLU A 479 2.65 -8.75 24.32
CA GLU A 479 2.98 -8.07 23.06
C GLU A 479 3.15 -9.07 21.91
N ALA A 480 3.80 -10.20 22.16
CA ALA A 480 3.93 -11.27 21.16
C ALA A 480 2.57 -11.84 20.72
N LEU A 481 1.54 -11.85 21.58
CA LEU A 481 0.19 -12.23 21.16
C LEU A 481 -0.41 -11.23 20.14
N TYR A 482 -0.10 -9.93 20.26
CA TYR A 482 -0.48 -8.96 19.23
C TYR A 482 0.31 -9.18 17.93
N GLY A 483 1.63 -9.38 18.01
CA GLY A 483 2.46 -9.75 16.85
C GLY A 483 2.02 -11.05 16.16
N LEU A 484 1.51 -12.01 16.93
CA LEU A 484 0.95 -13.26 16.42
C LEU A 484 -0.37 -13.04 15.67
N MET A 485 -1.31 -12.30 16.27
CA MET A 485 -2.70 -12.27 15.81
C MET A 485 -3.01 -11.16 14.80
N LEU A 486 -2.39 -9.98 14.92
CA LEU A 486 -2.71 -8.82 14.09
C LEU A 486 -2.08 -8.92 12.68
N PRO A 487 -0.73 -8.89 12.55
CA PRO A 487 -0.05 -8.99 11.26
C PRO A 487 0.11 -10.46 10.82
N SER A 488 -0.33 -11.41 11.64
CA SER A 488 -0.23 -12.85 11.39
C SER A 488 1.20 -13.39 11.46
N GLY A 489 2.02 -12.94 12.43
CA GLY A 489 3.46 -13.27 12.52
C GLY A 489 3.77 -14.77 12.70
N ASN A 490 4.49 -15.34 11.73
CA ASN A 490 5.00 -16.71 11.76
C ASN A 490 6.17 -16.84 12.75
N ASP A 491 7.04 -15.85 12.76
CA ASP A 491 8.09 -15.62 13.75
C ASP A 491 7.54 -15.69 15.18
N ALA A 492 6.45 -14.97 15.47
CA ALA A 492 5.80 -15.01 16.77
C ALA A 492 5.28 -16.41 17.12
N SER A 493 4.80 -17.17 16.14
CA SER A 493 4.32 -18.54 16.36
C SER A 493 5.44 -19.50 16.74
N VAL A 494 6.59 -19.38 16.07
CA VAL A 494 7.78 -20.19 16.36
C VAL A 494 8.37 -19.79 17.71
N ALA A 495 8.47 -18.49 17.98
CA ALA A 495 8.91 -17.99 19.29
C ALA A 495 8.03 -18.57 20.41
N PHE A 496 6.70 -18.53 20.26
CA PHE A 496 5.79 -19.13 21.26
C PHE A 496 6.01 -20.63 21.43
N ALA A 497 6.16 -21.35 20.32
CA ALA A 497 6.39 -22.79 20.37
C ALA A 497 7.70 -23.15 21.08
N GLU A 498 8.76 -22.37 20.86
CA GLU A 498 10.04 -22.56 21.53
C GLU A 498 10.00 -22.18 23.01
N HIS A 499 9.33 -21.06 23.36
CA HIS A 499 9.22 -20.57 24.74
C HIS A 499 8.36 -21.47 25.63
N PHE A 500 7.23 -21.97 25.10
CA PHE A 500 6.27 -22.76 25.87
C PHE A 500 6.39 -24.27 25.65
N GLY A 501 7.11 -24.74 24.64
CA GLY A 501 7.17 -26.15 24.25
C GLY A 501 7.52 -27.10 25.40
N GLU A 502 8.59 -26.81 26.13
CA GLU A 502 8.99 -27.64 27.27
C GLU A 502 8.00 -27.55 28.45
N ARG A 503 7.45 -26.35 28.70
CA ARG A 503 6.47 -26.10 29.77
C ARG A 503 5.16 -26.86 29.53
N LEU A 504 4.77 -26.96 28.27
CA LEU A 504 3.50 -27.53 27.83
C LEU A 504 3.59 -28.97 27.34
N LYS A 505 4.79 -29.58 27.39
CA LYS A 505 5.04 -30.90 26.82
C LYS A 505 4.06 -31.95 27.34
N GLU A 506 3.59 -32.79 26.44
CA GLU A 506 2.70 -33.89 26.78
C GLU A 506 3.47 -35.03 27.48
N PRO A 507 2.89 -35.68 28.50
CA PRO A 507 3.51 -36.84 29.13
C PRO A 507 3.76 -37.97 28.12
N GLY A 508 5.01 -38.42 28.00
CA GLY A 508 5.40 -39.46 27.03
C GLY A 508 5.62 -38.95 25.60
N GLY A 509 5.73 -37.63 25.39
CA GLY A 509 6.17 -37.05 24.12
C GLY A 509 7.53 -37.57 23.68
N ALA A 510 7.73 -37.72 22.37
CA ALA A 510 8.90 -38.37 21.80
C ALA A 510 10.01 -37.38 21.42
N SER A 511 9.68 -36.10 21.27
CA SER A 511 10.61 -35.06 20.83
C SER A 511 11.33 -34.37 21.99
N ASN A 512 12.60 -34.00 21.75
CA ASN A 512 13.38 -33.10 22.60
C ASN A 512 13.46 -31.67 22.05
N ASP A 513 12.91 -31.38 20.86
CA ASP A 513 12.82 -30.03 20.29
C ASP A 513 11.58 -29.31 20.85
N PRO A 514 11.71 -28.17 21.56
CA PRO A 514 10.58 -27.44 22.14
C PRO A 514 9.47 -27.12 21.13
N LEU A 515 9.81 -26.73 19.89
CA LEU A 515 8.79 -26.46 18.88
C LEU A 515 7.97 -27.71 18.55
N ALA A 516 8.63 -28.86 18.40
CA ALA A 516 7.95 -30.12 18.14
C ALA A 516 7.11 -30.57 19.35
N MET A 517 7.60 -30.40 20.58
CA MET A 517 6.80 -30.62 21.79
C MET A 517 5.53 -29.76 21.78
N PHE A 518 5.66 -28.49 21.40
CA PHE A 518 4.51 -27.60 21.31
C PHE A 518 3.51 -28.07 20.25
N VAL A 519 3.96 -28.53 19.08
CA VAL A 519 3.09 -29.10 18.05
C VAL A 519 2.41 -30.40 18.52
N GLU A 520 3.08 -31.24 19.31
CA GLU A 520 2.46 -32.38 19.98
C GLU A 520 1.33 -31.92 20.91
N THR A 521 1.58 -30.89 21.72
CA THR A 521 0.56 -30.28 22.59
C THR A 521 -0.61 -29.69 21.79
N MET A 522 -0.36 -29.01 20.66
CA MET A 522 -1.43 -28.49 19.78
C MET A 522 -2.35 -29.62 19.32
N ASN A 523 -1.79 -30.78 18.96
CA ASN A 523 -2.59 -31.94 18.53
C ASN A 523 -3.30 -32.63 19.70
N ALA A 524 -2.69 -32.68 20.88
CA ALA A 524 -3.34 -33.22 22.08
C ALA A 524 -4.52 -32.33 22.51
N GLU A 525 -4.33 -31.01 22.46
CA GLU A 525 -5.38 -30.02 22.74
C GLU A 525 -6.51 -30.10 21.72
N ALA A 526 -6.21 -30.22 20.42
CA ALA A 526 -7.21 -30.45 19.38
C ALA A 526 -8.12 -31.64 19.73
N LYS A 527 -7.55 -32.78 20.15
CA LYS A 527 -8.32 -33.96 20.58
C LYS A 527 -9.17 -33.68 21.82
N ARG A 528 -8.64 -32.99 22.83
CA ARG A 528 -9.37 -32.63 24.05
C ARG A 528 -10.59 -31.75 23.76
N MET A 529 -10.48 -30.87 22.77
CA MET A 529 -11.54 -29.95 22.36
C MET A 529 -12.53 -30.57 21.36
N GLY A 530 -12.28 -31.80 20.90
CA GLY A 530 -13.13 -32.49 19.92
C GLY A 530 -12.85 -32.12 18.46
N MET A 531 -11.72 -31.50 18.16
CA MET A 531 -11.24 -31.23 16.79
C MET A 531 -10.58 -32.48 16.21
N LEU A 532 -11.38 -33.51 15.93
CA LEU A 532 -10.89 -34.86 15.63
C LEU A 532 -10.27 -35.00 14.22
N ASP A 533 -10.53 -34.04 13.34
CA ASP A 533 -10.09 -34.05 11.95
C ASP A 533 -8.96 -33.05 11.66
N THR A 534 -8.59 -32.23 12.65
CA THR A 534 -7.44 -31.33 12.59
C THR A 534 -6.13 -32.04 12.93
N VAL A 535 -5.10 -31.75 12.13
CA VAL A 535 -3.72 -32.15 12.39
C VAL A 535 -2.80 -30.94 12.25
N PHE A 536 -2.07 -30.63 13.31
CA PHE A 536 -1.02 -29.62 13.33
C PHE A 536 0.33 -30.24 12.99
N ARG A 537 1.08 -29.60 12.08
CA ARG A 537 2.47 -29.98 11.74
C ARG A 537 3.46 -28.84 11.99
N ASN A 538 2.96 -27.64 12.24
CA ASN A 538 3.72 -26.47 12.60
C ASN A 538 2.80 -25.47 13.33
N PRO A 539 3.35 -24.50 14.07
CA PRO A 539 2.56 -23.56 14.87
C PRO A 539 2.05 -22.33 14.09
N HIS A 540 2.50 -22.14 12.85
CA HIS A 540 2.27 -20.91 12.07
C HIS A 540 1.28 -21.07 10.91
N GLY A 541 1.14 -22.27 10.34
CA GLY A 541 0.24 -22.54 9.22
C GLY A 541 0.89 -22.63 7.83
N LEU A 542 2.22 -22.81 7.72
CA LEU A 542 2.80 -23.04 6.39
C LEU A 542 2.38 -24.42 5.87
N THR A 543 2.28 -24.53 4.55
CA THR A 543 1.77 -25.73 3.88
C THR A 543 2.59 -26.97 4.24
N HIS A 544 1.89 -28.00 4.66
CA HIS A 544 2.45 -29.34 4.84
C HIS A 544 1.35 -30.36 4.46
N PRO A 545 1.67 -31.48 3.78
CA PRO A 545 0.65 -32.42 3.27
C PRO A 545 -0.35 -32.92 4.31
N GLU A 546 0.10 -33.10 5.54
CA GLU A 546 -0.72 -33.56 6.66
C GLU A 546 -1.27 -32.42 7.54
N HIS A 547 -0.91 -31.16 7.27
CA HIS A 547 -1.41 -30.02 8.04
C HIS A 547 -2.80 -29.62 7.56
N LYS A 548 -3.80 -30.40 7.98
CA LYS A 548 -5.18 -30.28 7.51
C LYS A 548 -6.13 -30.00 8.65
N SER A 549 -7.24 -29.34 8.34
CA SER A 549 -8.35 -29.12 9.26
C SER A 549 -9.68 -29.11 8.50
N THR A 550 -10.78 -29.06 9.24
CA THR A 550 -12.15 -28.92 8.71
C THR A 550 -12.75 -27.59 9.18
N CYS A 551 -13.79 -27.11 8.50
CA CYS A 551 -14.48 -25.90 8.93
C CYS A 551 -15.11 -26.06 10.32
N ILE A 552 -15.63 -27.26 10.63
CA ILE A 552 -16.23 -27.57 11.94
C ILE A 552 -15.18 -27.46 13.05
N ASP A 553 -14.02 -28.07 12.87
CA ASP A 553 -12.97 -28.04 13.88
C ASP A 553 -12.43 -26.62 14.11
N LEU A 554 -12.30 -25.83 13.03
CA LEU A 554 -11.91 -24.42 13.16
C LEU A 554 -12.99 -23.58 13.85
N ALA A 555 -14.28 -23.89 13.66
CA ALA A 555 -15.36 -23.22 14.37
C ALA A 555 -15.35 -23.56 15.88
N ILE A 556 -15.00 -24.80 16.26
CA ILE A 556 -14.77 -25.18 17.66
C ILE A 556 -13.63 -24.32 18.23
N LEU A 557 -12.49 -24.27 17.56
CA LEU A 557 -11.33 -23.49 18.00
C LEU A 557 -11.65 -22.00 18.13
N ALA A 558 -12.35 -21.42 17.14
CA ALA A 558 -12.76 -20.02 17.17
C ALA A 558 -13.67 -19.69 18.36
N ARG A 559 -14.59 -20.59 18.73
CA ARG A 559 -15.42 -20.41 19.93
C ARG A 559 -14.60 -20.40 21.21
N HIS A 560 -13.59 -21.25 21.32
CA HIS A 560 -12.68 -21.23 22.46
C HIS A 560 -11.86 -19.94 22.52
N VAL A 561 -11.30 -19.49 21.39
CA VAL A 561 -10.61 -18.19 21.30
C VAL A 561 -11.53 -17.06 21.76
N LEU A 562 -12.78 -17.02 21.30
CA LEU A 562 -13.75 -16.00 21.69
C LEU A 562 -14.25 -16.11 23.14
N SER A 563 -14.09 -17.27 23.78
CA SER A 563 -14.46 -17.43 25.19
C SER A 563 -13.42 -16.85 26.16
N SER A 564 -12.19 -16.61 25.70
CA SER A 564 -11.13 -15.98 26.49
C SER A 564 -11.20 -14.45 26.35
N PRO A 565 -11.45 -13.69 27.44
CA PRO A 565 -11.48 -12.22 27.37
C PRO A 565 -10.17 -11.61 26.87
N LEU A 566 -9.03 -12.24 27.19
CA LEU A 566 -7.72 -11.83 26.70
C LEU A 566 -7.66 -11.89 25.18
N LEU A 567 -8.01 -13.05 24.61
CA LEU A 567 -7.91 -13.24 23.16
C LEU A 567 -8.98 -12.44 22.41
N GLN A 568 -10.19 -12.31 22.95
CA GLN A 568 -11.24 -11.45 22.38
C GLN A 568 -10.76 -10.01 22.23
N ASN A 569 -10.10 -9.46 23.26
CA ASN A 569 -9.51 -8.12 23.20
C ASN A 569 -8.41 -8.03 22.12
N ILE A 570 -7.51 -9.02 22.05
CA ILE A 570 -6.44 -9.04 21.06
C ILE A 570 -6.99 -9.11 19.63
N VAL A 571 -7.92 -10.02 19.34
CA VAL A 571 -8.40 -10.24 17.96
C VAL A 571 -9.31 -9.14 17.44
N SER A 572 -9.93 -8.36 18.33
CA SER A 572 -10.72 -7.17 17.99
C SER A 572 -9.88 -5.89 17.90
N THR A 573 -8.61 -5.93 18.32
CA THR A 573 -7.70 -4.77 18.24
C THR A 573 -7.28 -4.52 16.79
N ARG A 574 -7.50 -3.31 16.29
CA ARG A 574 -7.14 -2.90 14.91
C ARG A 574 -5.65 -2.62 14.75
N GLU A 575 -5.04 -2.04 15.78
CA GLU A 575 -3.63 -1.68 15.80
C GLU A 575 -3.09 -1.75 17.22
N TYR A 576 -1.85 -2.21 17.38
CA TYR A 576 -1.13 -2.20 18.64
C TYR A 576 0.32 -1.77 18.42
N THR A 577 0.83 -0.90 19.29
CA THR A 577 2.24 -0.49 19.28
C THR A 577 2.95 -1.11 20.48
N GLY A 578 3.92 -2.00 20.22
CA GLY A 578 4.75 -2.66 21.23
C GLY A 578 6.16 -2.08 21.33
N GLN A 579 6.89 -2.49 22.37
CA GLN A 579 8.28 -2.08 22.60
C GLN A 579 9.22 -3.30 22.60
N LEU A 580 10.09 -3.35 21.62
CA LEU A 580 11.08 -4.40 21.41
C LEU A 580 12.38 -4.05 22.13
N LYS A 581 12.95 -4.98 22.89
CA LYS A 581 14.27 -4.84 23.50
C LYS A 581 15.28 -5.74 22.80
N SER A 582 16.34 -5.14 22.28
CA SER A 582 17.45 -5.86 21.66
C SER A 582 18.44 -6.41 22.69
N VAL A 583 19.25 -7.39 22.28
CA VAL A 583 20.38 -7.95 23.07
C VAL A 583 21.38 -6.87 23.49
N SER A 584 21.53 -5.80 22.70
CA SER A 584 22.45 -4.69 22.98
C SER A 584 21.86 -3.61 23.90
N GLY A 585 20.61 -3.78 24.36
CA GLY A 585 19.94 -2.90 25.31
C GLY A 585 19.21 -1.71 24.70
N TYR A 586 19.28 -1.50 23.37
CA TYR A 586 18.43 -0.52 22.70
C TYR A 586 16.99 -1.03 22.57
N THR A 587 16.02 -0.12 22.72
CA THR A 587 14.59 -0.39 22.59
C THR A 587 14.03 0.28 21.33
N ARG A 588 13.26 -0.44 20.50
CA ARG A 588 12.53 0.13 19.36
C ARG A 588 11.04 -0.13 19.47
N SER A 589 10.23 0.81 18.97
CA SER A 589 8.79 0.62 18.86
C SER A 589 8.45 -0.06 17.54
N ILE A 590 7.42 -0.90 17.58
CA ILE A 590 6.83 -1.52 16.39
C ILE A 590 5.32 -1.40 16.46
N THR A 591 4.69 -1.15 15.31
CA THR A 591 3.24 -1.05 15.20
C THR A 591 2.72 -2.20 14.36
N TRP A 592 1.92 -3.06 14.99
CA TRP A 592 1.24 -4.18 14.36
C TRP A 592 -0.19 -3.79 14.01
N ARG A 593 -0.59 -4.04 12.76
CA ARG A 593 -1.95 -3.76 12.25
C ARG A 593 -2.68 -5.05 11.97
N ASN A 594 -3.97 -5.08 12.28
CA ASN A 594 -4.81 -6.25 12.06
C ASN A 594 -5.10 -6.43 10.57
N THR A 595 -4.87 -7.64 10.05
CA THR A 595 -5.16 -7.99 8.65
C THR A 595 -6.63 -8.31 8.40
N ASN A 596 -7.45 -8.38 9.45
CA ASN A 596 -8.88 -8.67 9.32
C ASN A 596 -9.69 -7.45 8.90
N GLN A 597 -9.94 -7.34 7.59
CA GLN A 597 -10.74 -6.27 6.98
C GLN A 597 -12.19 -6.20 7.47
N LEU A 598 -12.71 -7.27 8.09
CA LEU A 598 -14.08 -7.29 8.59
C LEU A 598 -14.25 -6.51 9.90
N LEU A 599 -13.16 -6.15 10.60
CA LEU A 599 -13.22 -5.34 11.83
C LEU A 599 -13.75 -3.91 11.62
N ASP A 600 -13.88 -3.46 10.37
CA ASP A 600 -14.54 -2.21 10.00
C ASP A 600 -16.07 -2.32 9.90
N ILE A 601 -16.61 -3.54 9.93
CA ILE A 601 -18.03 -3.80 9.90
C ILE A 601 -18.58 -3.83 11.32
N ASP A 602 -19.61 -3.03 11.58
CA ASP A 602 -20.27 -2.98 12.89
C ASP A 602 -20.82 -4.36 13.30
N GLY A 603 -20.62 -4.71 14.56
CA GLY A 603 -20.94 -6.03 15.10
C GLY A 603 -19.92 -7.15 14.80
N TYR A 604 -18.87 -6.90 14.00
CA TYR A 604 -17.82 -7.89 13.76
C TYR A 604 -16.73 -7.84 14.85
N ILE A 605 -16.45 -8.98 15.50
CA ILE A 605 -15.59 -9.05 16.69
C ILE A 605 -14.21 -9.69 16.45
N GLY A 606 -13.87 -10.01 15.19
CA GLY A 606 -12.52 -10.43 14.81
C GLY A 606 -12.31 -11.94 14.63
N VAL A 607 -11.47 -12.53 15.48
CA VAL A 607 -10.83 -13.87 15.39
C VAL A 607 -9.56 -13.87 14.52
N LYS A 608 -9.47 -14.70 13.47
CA LYS A 608 -8.22 -14.87 12.70
C LYS A 608 -8.51 -15.17 11.24
N THR A 609 -7.82 -14.44 10.37
CA THR A 609 -7.79 -14.67 8.92
C THR A 609 -6.71 -15.69 8.54
N GLY A 610 -6.89 -16.37 7.40
CA GLY A 610 -5.88 -17.24 6.79
C GLY A 610 -5.65 -16.84 5.33
N THR A 611 -4.38 -16.80 4.92
CA THR A 611 -3.93 -16.47 3.56
C THR A 611 -2.87 -17.44 3.10
#